data_AF-A0A4Y1LJG6-F1
#
_entry.id   AF-A0A4Y1LJG6-F1
#
_cell.length_a   1.000
_cell.length_b   1.000
_cell.length_c   1.000
_cell.angle_alpha   90.00
_cell.angle_beta   90.00
_cell.angle_gamma   90.00
#
_symmetry.space_group_name_H-M   'P 1'
#
loop_
_entity.id
_entity.type
_entity.pdbx_description
1 polymer ?
#
loop_
_entity_poly.entity_id
_entity_poly.type
_entity_poly.pdbx_seq_one_letter_code
_entity_poly.pdbx_strand_id
1 'polypeptide(L)' 'MTIMRKNHPLLKMINHSFIDLPTPSNISAWWNFGSLLGICLMVQIITGLFLAMHYTSDTATAFSSV' A
#
# COMPACT_ATOMS: atom_id res chain seq x y z
N MET A 1 -29.19 6.08 16.06
CA MET A 1 -28.68 6.55 14.75
C MET A 1 -27.44 5.71 14.42
N THR A 2 -27.50 4.86 13.39
CA THR A 2 -26.36 4.00 13.00
C THR A 2 -25.36 4.79 12.16
N ILE A 3 -24.09 4.81 12.57
CA ILE A 3 -23.02 5.51 11.86
C ILE A 3 -22.78 4.83 10.50
N MET A 4 -22.80 5.60 9.41
CA MET A 4 -22.60 5.09 8.04
C MET A 4 -21.31 4.26 7.92
N ARG A 5 -20.23 4.70 8.58
CA ARG A 5 -18.93 4.00 8.66
C ARG A 5 -19.03 2.56 9.17
N LYS A 6 -19.94 2.27 10.10
CA LYS A 6 -20.12 0.95 10.70
C LYS A 6 -21.17 0.09 9.99
N ASN A 7 -22.05 0.72 9.20
CA ASN A 7 -23.18 0.05 8.55
C ASN A 7 -22.95 -0.22 7.07
N HIS A 8 -22.35 0.71 6.33
CA HIS A 8 -22.10 0.54 4.90
C HIS A 8 -21.11 -0.63 4.71
N PRO A 9 -21.43 -1.65 3.89
CA PRO A 9 -20.69 -2.91 3.85
C PRO A 9 -19.19 -2.75 3.53
N LEU A 10 -18.84 -1.85 2.59
CA LEU A 10 -17.43 -1.54 2.29
C LEU A 10 -16.74 -0.76 3.42
N LEU A 11 -17.43 0.22 4.01
CA LEU A 11 -16.84 1.06 5.05
C LEU A 11 -16.70 0.29 6.36
N LYS A 12 -17.61 -0.65 6.63
CA LYS A 12 -17.51 -1.58 7.76
C LYS A 12 -16.25 -2.43 7.66
N MET A 13 -15.85 -2.82 6.44
CA MET A 13 -14.60 -3.55 6.23
C MET A 13 -13.38 -2.72 6.60
N ILE A 14 -13.29 -1.50 6.06
CA ILE A 14 -12.20 -0.56 6.38
C ILE A 14 -12.21 -0.20 7.88
N ASN A 15 -13.40 -0.04 8.46
CA ASN A 15 -13.53 0.36 9.86
C ASN A 15 -12.92 -0.65 10.82
N HIS A 16 -13.15 -1.95 10.63
CA HIS A 16 -12.64 -2.96 11.57
C HIS A 16 -11.16 -3.29 11.37
N SER A 17 -10.62 -3.08 10.17
CA SER A 17 -9.22 -3.40 9.85
C SER A 17 -8.26 -2.23 10.02
N PHE A 18 -8.74 -0.98 9.93
CA PHE A 18 -7.88 0.20 9.88
C PHE A 18 -8.23 1.28 10.92
N ILE A 19 -9.50 1.48 11.26
CA ILE A 19 -9.93 2.62 12.10
C ILE A 19 -10.16 2.18 13.55
N ASP A 20 -11.17 1.33 13.76
CA ASP A 20 -11.56 0.82 15.07
C ASP A 20 -10.93 -0.57 15.31
N LEU A 21 -9.62 -0.70 15.03
CA LEU A 21 -8.85 -1.91 15.30
C LEU A 21 -8.31 -1.88 16.74
N PRO A 22 -8.64 -2.85 17.62
CA PRO A 22 -8.05 -2.92 18.94
C PRO A 22 -6.56 -3.31 18.83
N THR A 23 -5.67 -2.38 19.16
CA THR A 23 -4.22 -2.60 19.17
C THR A 23 -3.67 -2.49 20.60
N PRO A 24 -2.65 -3.30 20.97
CA PRO A 24 -2.06 -3.19 22.30
C PRO A 24 -1.36 -1.84 22.46
N SER A 25 -1.45 -1.23 23.65
CA SER A 25 -0.88 0.10 23.91
C SER A 25 0.65 0.14 23.94
N ASN A 26 1.31 -1.01 24.15
CA ASN A 26 2.76 -1.14 24.23
C ASN A 26 3.37 -1.79 22.97
N ILE A 27 2.99 -1.30 21.79
CA ILE A 27 3.62 -1.74 20.53
C ILE A 27 5.04 -1.18 20.40
N SER A 28 5.99 -2.03 20.04
CA SER A 28 7.36 -1.62 19.77
C SER A 28 7.52 -1.06 18.36
N ALA A 29 8.66 -0.43 18.07
CA ALA A 29 8.97 0.12 16.74
C ALA A 29 8.92 -0.95 15.62
N TRP A 30 9.14 -2.22 15.94
CA TRP A 30 9.10 -3.34 14.99
C TRP A 30 7.73 -3.53 14.32
N TRP A 31 6.65 -3.11 14.97
CA TRP A 31 5.31 -3.19 14.38
C TRP A 31 5.10 -2.24 13.19
N ASN A 32 5.96 -1.23 13.01
CA ASN A 32 5.89 -0.31 11.87
C ASN A 32 6.33 -0.95 10.55
N PHE A 33 7.06 -2.07 10.57
CA PHE A 33 7.54 -2.69 9.33
C PHE A 33 6.41 -3.18 8.43
N GLY A 34 5.27 -3.58 9.00
CA GLY A 34 4.11 -3.99 8.21
C GLY A 34 3.57 -2.85 7.33
N SER A 35 3.33 -1.68 7.90
CA SER A 35 2.86 -0.51 7.14
C SER A 35 3.94 0.01 6.17
N LEU A 36 5.21 -0.03 6.58
CA LEU A 36 6.32 0.38 5.74
C LEU A 36 6.46 -0.51 4.49
N LEU A 37 6.27 -1.82 4.62
CA LEU A 37 6.24 -2.74 3.48
C LEU A 37 5.05 -2.48 2.55
N GLY A 38 3.88 -2.16 3.10
CA GLY A 38 2.72 -1.78 2.30
C GLY A 38 2.97 -0.50 1.48
N ILE A 39 3.58 0.51 2.10
CA ILE A 39 3.97 1.75 1.41
C ILE A 39 5.06 1.46 0.37
N CYS A 40 6.06 0.65 0.71
CA CYS A 40 7.12 0.24 -0.21
C CYS A 40 6.52 -0.40 -1.47
N LEU A 41 5.58 -1.33 -1.32
CA LEU A 41 4.91 -1.96 -2.46
C LEU A 41 4.16 -0.95 -3.33
N MET A 42 3.41 -0.01 -2.71
CA MET A 42 2.72 1.04 -3.48
C MET A 42 3.71 1.91 -4.25
N VAL A 43 4.81 2.33 -3.63
CA VAL A 43 5.85 3.12 -4.29
C VAL A 43 6.48 2.34 -5.44
N GLN A 44 6.82 1.06 -5.25
CA GLN A 44 7.41 0.21 -6.30
C GLN A 44 6.47 0.01 -7.48
N ILE A 45 5.17 -0.20 -7.26
CA ILE A 45 4.18 -0.34 -8.34
C ILE A 45 4.06 0.97 -9.13
N ILE A 46 3.90 2.10 -8.43
CA ILE A 46 3.73 3.39 -9.07
C ILE A 46 4.99 3.75 -9.87
N THR A 47 6.16 3.75 -9.23
CA THR A 47 7.42 4.11 -9.90
C THR A 47 7.78 3.13 -11.02
N GLY A 48 7.56 1.83 -10.82
CA GLY A 48 7.75 0.82 -11.84
C GLY A 48 6.84 1.00 -13.05
N LEU A 49 5.58 1.41 -12.84
CA LEU A 49 4.66 1.75 -13.94
C LEU A 49 5.17 2.95 -14.74
N PHE A 50 5.66 4.00 -14.07
CA PHE A 50 6.26 5.15 -14.74
C PHE A 50 7.52 4.77 -15.52
N LEU A 51 8.38 3.93 -14.95
CA LEU A 51 9.58 3.46 -15.63
C LEU A 51 9.24 2.61 -16.86
N ALA A 52 8.23 1.74 -16.76
CA ALA A 52 7.78 0.89 -17.86
C ALA A 52 7.24 1.67 -19.06
N MET A 53 6.76 2.91 -18.86
CA MET A 53 6.34 3.78 -19.98
C MET A 53 7.53 4.31 -20.80
N HIS A 54 8.74 4.33 -20.24
CA HIS A 54 9.96 4.84 -20.89
C HIS A 54 10.98 3.74 -21.22
N TYR A 55 10.86 2.58 -20.60
CA TYR A 55 11.76 1.44 -20.79
C TYR A 55 11.46 0.67 -22.09
N THR A 56 12.52 0.22 -22.78
CA THR A 56 12.43 -0.69 -23.93
C THR A 56 13.00 -2.06 -23.55
N SER A 57 12.24 -3.14 -23.78
CA SER A 57 12.61 -4.50 -23.34
C SER A 57 13.58 -5.26 -24.26
N ASP A 58 13.99 -4.66 -25.38
CA ASP A 58 14.91 -5.31 -26.32
C ASP A 58 16.35 -5.35 -25.79
N THR A 59 17.04 -6.47 -25.96
CA THR A 59 18.39 -6.67 -25.41
C THR A 59 19.43 -5.68 -25.92
N ALA A 60 19.25 -5.10 -27.12
CA ALA A 60 20.18 -4.12 -27.68
C ALA A 60 19.95 -2.71 -27.12
N THR A 61 18.72 -2.38 -26.71
CA THR A 61 18.35 -1.01 -26.28
C THR A 61 17.96 -0.90 -24.81
N ALA A 62 17.85 -2.02 -24.09
CA ALA A 62 17.48 -2.06 -22.68
C ALA A 62 18.33 -1.12 -21.83
N PHE A 63 19.67 -1.23 -21.92
CA PHE A 63 20.59 -0.37 -21.15
C PHE A 63 20.48 1.11 -21.51
N SER A 64 20.29 1.44 -22.79
CA SER A 64 20.14 2.84 -23.22
C SER A 64 18.81 3.47 -22.84
N SER A 65 17.82 2.65 -22.46
CA SER A 65 16.47 3.09 -22.07
C SER A 65 16.25 3.17 -20.55
N VAL A 66 17.26 2.78 -19.76
CA VAL A 66 17.30 2.95 -18.29
C VAL A 66 17.97 4.27 -17.95
#